data_AF-A0AAV4EVK6-F1
#
_entry.id   AF-A0AAV4EVK6-F1
#
_cell.length_a   1.000
_cell.length_b   1.000
_cell.length_c   1.000
_cell.angle_alpha   90.00
_cell.angle_beta   90.00
_cell.angle_gamma   90.00
#
_symmetry.space_group_name_H-M   'P 1'
#
loop_
_entity.id
_entity.type
_entity.pdbx_description
1 polymer ?
#
loop_
_entity_poly.entity_id
_entity_poly.type
_entity_poly.pdbx_seq_one_letter_code
_entity_poly.pdbx_strand_id
1 'polypeptide(L)'
;MKRAKKLGKKKSDQKEWISAETIPKLNLRKTKKEIINTSRTRANIPPAEAELQINIEQPSKAGIKKAITALRNGKAAGPDEIPPEAIKEDMETSANLLYDLLSKLWIKDKCQLSGEKAL
;
A
#
# COMPACT_ATOMS: atom_id res chain seq x y z
N MET A 1 -24.13 -43.92 -65.18
CA MET A 1 -23.42 -42.66 -64.85
C MET A 1 -24.07 -42.05 -63.62
N LYS A 2 -23.34 -41.79 -62.52
CA LYS A 2 -23.90 -41.11 -61.33
C LYS A 2 -23.38 -39.67 -61.29
N ARG A 3 -24.29 -38.68 -61.22
CA ARG A 3 -23.97 -37.24 -61.16
C ARG A 3 -23.38 -36.87 -59.78
N ALA A 4 -22.30 -36.11 -59.77
CA ALA A 4 -21.68 -35.60 -58.54
C ALA A 4 -22.55 -34.53 -57.86
N LYS A 5 -22.76 -34.68 -56.55
CA LYS A 5 -23.55 -33.75 -55.72
C LYS A 5 -22.62 -32.64 -55.22
N LYS A 6 -22.82 -31.41 -55.68
CA LYS A 6 -22.02 -30.25 -55.26
C LYS A 6 -22.50 -29.80 -53.87
N LEU A 7 -21.64 -29.88 -52.84
CA LEU A 7 -21.92 -29.35 -51.51
C LEU A 7 -22.02 -27.81 -51.58
N GLY A 8 -23.11 -27.26 -51.04
CA GLY A 8 -23.30 -25.82 -50.88
C GLY A 8 -22.38 -25.22 -49.82
N LYS A 9 -22.07 -23.92 -49.94
CA LYS A 9 -21.24 -23.19 -48.97
C LYS A 9 -21.96 -23.14 -47.62
N LYS A 10 -21.35 -23.74 -46.59
CA LYS A 10 -21.80 -23.64 -45.19
C LYS A 10 -21.69 -22.18 -44.75
N LYS A 11 -22.83 -21.52 -44.50
CA LYS A 11 -22.82 -20.21 -43.86
C LYS A 11 -22.28 -20.41 -42.45
N SER A 12 -21.22 -19.68 -42.12
CA SER A 12 -20.69 -19.65 -40.76
C SER A 12 -21.77 -19.01 -39.90
N ASP A 13 -22.42 -19.78 -39.04
CA ASP A 13 -23.25 -19.24 -37.98
C ASP A 13 -22.39 -18.24 -37.21
N GLN A 14 -22.66 -16.95 -37.37
CA GLN A 14 -21.97 -15.92 -36.60
C GLN A 14 -22.29 -16.21 -35.14
N LYS A 15 -21.29 -16.72 -34.41
CA LYS A 15 -21.37 -16.88 -32.96
C LYS A 15 -21.82 -15.55 -32.35
N GLU A 16 -22.79 -15.59 -31.44
CA GLU A 16 -23.42 -14.39 -30.86
C GLU A 16 -22.40 -13.39 -30.27
N TRP A 17 -21.25 -13.89 -29.77
CA TRP A 17 -20.16 -13.04 -29.29
C TRP A 17 -19.43 -12.23 -30.39
N ILE A 18 -19.59 -12.60 -31.66
CA ILE A 18 -19.03 -11.95 -32.86
C ILE A 18 -20.10 -11.12 -33.60
N SER A 19 -21.30 -10.94 -33.03
CA SER A 19 -22.30 -10.03 -33.60
C SER A 19 -21.75 -8.60 -33.70
N ALA A 20 -22.16 -7.86 -34.74
CA ALA A 20 -21.75 -6.47 -34.97
C ALA A 20 -22.10 -5.55 -33.78
N GLU A 21 -23.12 -5.91 -32.99
CA GLU A 21 -23.53 -5.17 -31.79
C GLU A 21 -22.67 -5.52 -30.54
N THR A 22 -22.00 -6.67 -30.53
CA THR A 22 -21.18 -7.13 -29.40
C THR A 22 -19.75 -6.58 -29.45
N ILE A 23 -19.21 -6.36 -30.65
CA ILE A 23 -17.88 -5.76 -30.87
C ILE A 23 -17.70 -4.39 -30.16
N PRO A 24 -18.61 -3.41 -30.29
CA PRO A 24 -18.46 -2.12 -29.60
C PRO A 24 -18.52 -2.27 -28.07
N LYS A 25 -19.32 -3.21 -27.54
CA LYS A 25 -19.40 -3.50 -26.10
C LYS A 25 -18.08 -4.05 -25.55
N LEU A 26 -17.37 -4.88 -26.32
CA LEU A 26 -16.03 -5.38 -25.96
C LEU A 26 -14.97 -4.27 -25.98
N ASN A 27 -15.01 -3.41 -26.99
CA ASN A 27 -14.08 -2.28 -27.08
C ASN A 27 -14.27 -1.30 -25.91
N LEU A 28 -15.53 -1.08 -25.48
CA LEU A 28 -15.83 -0.28 -24.28
C LEU A 28 -15.28 -0.92 -23.00
N ARG A 29 -15.33 -2.25 -22.88
CA ARG A 29 -14.74 -2.97 -21.73
C ARG A 29 -13.22 -2.87 -21.72
N LYS A 30 -12.57 -2.94 -22.89
CA LYS A 30 -11.12 -2.79 -23.03
C LYS A 30 -10.66 -1.40 -22.61
N THR A 31 -11.29 -0.36 -23.15
CA THR A 31 -10.96 1.04 -22.83
C THR A 31 -11.18 1.36 -21.35
N LYS A 32 -12.30 0.93 -20.74
CA LYS A 32 -12.52 1.09 -19.29
C LYS A 32 -11.46 0.38 -18.46
N LYS A 33 -11.07 -0.84 -18.84
CA LYS A 33 -10.02 -1.60 -18.16
C LYS A 33 -8.65 -0.93 -18.29
N GLU A 34 -8.34 -0.38 -19.46
CA GLU A 34 -7.11 0.36 -19.70
C GLU A 34 -7.05 1.65 -18.88
N ILE A 35 -8.13 2.43 -18.82
CA ILE A 35 -8.21 3.61 -17.94
C ILE A 35 -7.95 3.23 -16.48
N ILE A 36 -8.58 2.15 -15.98
CA ILE A 36 -8.39 1.68 -14.59
C ILE A 36 -6.97 1.15 -14.36
N ASN A 37 -6.41 0.43 -15.33
CA ASN A 37 -5.06 -0.13 -15.23
C ASN A 37 -3.98 0.95 -15.31
N THR A 38 -4.21 2.01 -16.10
CA THR A 38 -3.30 3.16 -16.23
C THR A 38 -3.45 4.11 -15.04
N SER A 39 -4.66 4.31 -14.51
CA SER A 39 -4.90 5.16 -13.32
C SER A 39 -4.41 4.51 -12.02
N ARG A 40 -4.36 3.17 -11.96
CA ARG A 40 -3.57 2.47 -10.95
C ARG A 40 -2.10 2.55 -11.36
N THR A 41 -1.50 3.70 -11.11
CA THR A 41 -0.04 3.83 -11.02
C THR A 41 0.45 2.67 -10.15
N ARG A 42 1.13 1.70 -10.75
CA ARG A 42 1.87 0.69 -10.00
C ARG A 42 2.83 1.49 -9.14
N ALA A 43 2.62 1.51 -7.82
CA ALA A 43 3.48 2.26 -6.92
C ALA A 43 4.93 1.91 -7.27
N ASN A 44 5.72 2.92 -7.63
CA ASN A 44 7.16 2.77 -7.82
C ASN A 44 7.73 2.62 -6.41
N ILE A 45 7.66 1.40 -5.89
CA ILE A 45 8.26 1.03 -4.62
C ILE A 45 9.76 0.97 -4.91
N PRO A 46 10.60 1.76 -4.20
CA PRO A 46 12.04 1.69 -4.40
C PRO A 46 12.54 0.26 -4.16
N PRO A 47 13.60 -0.19 -4.85
CA PRO A 47 14.23 -1.48 -4.61
C PRO A 47 14.53 -1.68 -3.13
N ALA A 48 14.45 -2.93 -2.64
CA ALA A 48 14.64 -3.24 -1.22
C ALA A 48 16.03 -2.85 -0.69
N GLU A 49 16.99 -2.66 -1.60
CA GLU A 49 18.36 -2.21 -1.33
C GLU A 49 18.48 -0.70 -1.14
N ALA A 50 17.41 0.07 -1.34
CA ALA A 50 17.41 1.49 -1.03
C ALA A 50 17.43 1.67 0.50
N GLU A 51 18.62 1.89 1.05
CA GLU A 51 18.79 2.29 2.44
C GLU A 51 18.00 3.57 2.69
N LEU A 52 16.87 3.42 3.39
CA LEU A 52 16.13 4.55 3.90
C LEU A 52 17.02 5.23 4.95
N GLN A 53 17.26 6.53 4.78
CA GLN A 53 17.97 7.35 5.77
C GLN A 53 17.08 7.52 7.01
N ILE A 54 16.91 6.44 7.77
CA ILE A 54 16.22 6.42 9.04
C ILE A 54 17.27 6.72 10.10
N ASN A 55 17.00 7.72 10.94
CA ASN A 55 17.88 8.00 12.06
C ASN A 55 17.77 6.84 13.08
N ILE A 56 18.84 6.03 13.21
CA ILE A 56 18.96 4.91 14.17
C ILE A 56 19.65 5.40 15.46
N GLU A 57 19.59 6.69 15.76
CA GLU A 57 20.07 7.23 17.03
C GLU A 57 19.09 6.96 18.16
N GLN A 58 19.60 7.04 19.40
CA GLN A 58 18.78 6.93 20.59
C GLN A 58 17.65 7.98 20.56
N PRO A 59 16.42 7.62 20.95
CA PRO A 59 15.31 8.56 21.03
C PRO A 59 15.69 9.75 21.92
N SER A 60 15.58 10.98 21.39
CA SER A 60 15.81 12.20 22.17
C SER A 60 14.50 12.81 22.64
N LYS A 61 14.47 13.36 23.87
CA LYS A 61 13.27 14.05 24.40
C LYS A 61 12.81 15.19 23.49
N ALA A 62 13.76 15.95 22.94
CA ALA A 62 13.47 17.05 22.01
C ALA A 62 12.83 16.54 20.70
N GLY A 63 13.32 15.41 20.17
CA GLY A 63 12.72 14.76 19.00
C GLY A 63 11.29 14.29 19.26
N ILE A 64 11.04 13.71 20.43
CA ILE A 64 9.70 13.27 20.84
C ILE A 64 8.75 14.47 20.95
N LYS A 65 9.16 15.56 21.61
CA LYS A 65 8.36 16.79 21.70
C LYS A 65 8.03 17.35 20.32
N LYS A 66 9.01 17.37 19.41
CA LYS A 66 8.82 17.81 18.01
C LYS A 66 7.85 16.90 17.24
N ALA A 67 7.87 15.60 17.51
CA ALA A 67 6.93 14.66 16.90
C ALA A 67 5.51 14.85 17.43
N ILE A 68 5.34 15.04 18.74
CA ILE A 68 4.05 15.32 19.38
C ILE A 68 3.42 16.60 18.79
N THR A 69 4.20 17.68 18.62
CA THR A 69 3.68 18.91 18.02
C THR A 69 3.31 18.75 16.55
N ALA A 70 4.02 17.91 15.81
CA ALA A 70 3.74 17.59 14.41
C ALA A 70 2.50 16.68 14.20
N LEU A 71 1.91 16.12 15.26
CA LEU A 71 0.67 15.34 15.15
C LEU A 71 -0.47 16.20 14.56
N ARG A 72 -1.34 15.58 13.77
CA ARG A 72 -2.50 16.28 13.20
C ARG A 72 -3.67 16.23 14.19
N ASN A 73 -4.29 17.37 14.44
CA ASN A 73 -5.52 17.47 15.22
C ASN A 73 -6.72 16.92 14.42
N GLY A 74 -7.80 16.57 15.11
CA GLY A 74 -9.03 16.04 14.54
C GLY A 74 -8.89 14.59 14.04
N LYS A 75 -7.91 13.83 14.55
CA LYS A 75 -7.83 12.39 14.32
C LYS A 75 -8.70 11.66 15.35
N ALA A 76 -9.31 10.57 14.92
CA ALA A 76 -10.00 9.68 15.83
C ALA A 76 -9.04 9.15 16.89
N ALA A 77 -9.54 8.97 18.10
CA ALA A 77 -8.78 8.33 19.17
C ALA A 77 -8.42 6.89 18.78
N GLY A 78 -7.26 6.42 19.26
CA GLY A 78 -6.83 5.04 19.08
C GLY A 78 -7.64 4.06 19.96
N PRO A 79 -7.22 2.79 20.01
CA PRO A 79 -7.79 1.78 20.92
C PRO A 79 -7.73 2.20 22.40
N ASP A 80 -6.77 3.04 22.76
CA ASP A 80 -6.62 3.58 24.11
C ASP A 80 -7.60 4.72 24.42
N GLU A 81 -8.45 5.09 23.46
CA GLU A 81 -9.41 6.21 23.55
C GLU A 81 -8.75 7.59 23.78
N ILE A 82 -7.44 7.68 23.65
CA ILE A 82 -6.67 8.93 23.78
C ILE A 82 -6.60 9.64 22.41
N PRO A 83 -7.18 10.84 22.27
CA PRO A 83 -7.05 11.64 21.06
C PRO A 83 -5.69 12.37 21.03
N PRO A 84 -5.18 12.77 19.85
CA PRO A 84 -3.90 13.47 19.74
C PRO A 84 -3.89 14.83 20.47
N GLU A 85 -5.04 15.46 20.66
CA GLU A 85 -5.20 16.69 21.43
C GLU A 85 -4.81 16.48 22.90
N ALA A 86 -5.21 15.38 23.51
CA ALA A 86 -4.90 15.07 24.91
C ALA A 86 -3.39 14.88 25.13
N ILE A 87 -2.71 14.24 24.16
CA ILE A 87 -1.24 14.07 24.20
C ILE A 87 -0.53 15.43 24.08
N LYS A 88 -1.11 16.38 23.34
CA LYS A 88 -0.57 17.73 23.20
C LYS A 88 -0.84 18.63 24.40
N GLU A 89 -1.93 18.41 25.13
CA GLU A 89 -2.34 19.22 26.28
C GLU A 89 -1.32 19.11 27.43
N ASP A 90 -0.89 17.89 27.75
CA ASP A 90 0.19 17.65 28.71
C ASP A 90 1.45 17.13 28.02
N MET A 91 2.13 18.05 27.33
CA MET A 91 3.30 17.75 26.51
C MET A 91 4.50 17.26 27.33
N GLU A 92 4.65 17.71 28.58
CA GLU A 92 5.81 17.35 29.39
C GLU A 92 5.67 15.93 29.94
N THR A 93 4.51 15.57 30.49
CA THR A 93 4.31 14.20 30.99
C THR A 93 4.27 13.20 29.85
N SER A 94 3.58 13.50 28.75
CA SER A 94 3.51 12.63 27.57
C SER A 94 4.89 12.40 26.95
N ALA A 95 5.71 13.44 26.80
CA ALA A 95 7.07 13.30 26.28
C ALA A 95 7.98 12.48 27.22
N ASN A 96 7.84 12.65 28.53
CA ASN A 96 8.62 11.89 29.51
C ASN A 96 8.21 10.41 29.54
N LEU A 97 6.91 10.11 29.52
CA LEU A 97 6.39 8.73 29.43
C LEU A 97 6.86 8.03 28.15
N LEU A 98 6.74 8.71 27.01
CA LEU A 98 7.20 8.18 25.72
C LEU A 98 8.71 7.97 25.70
N TYR A 99 9.48 8.90 26.27
CA TYR A 99 10.94 8.76 26.37
C TYR A 99 11.34 7.53 27.19
N ASP A 100 10.70 7.30 28.34
CA ASP A 100 11.00 6.15 29.21
C ASP A 100 10.65 4.82 28.52
N LEU A 101 9.50 4.75 27.83
CA LEU A 101 9.09 3.58 27.06
C LEU A 101 10.05 3.29 25.90
N LEU A 102 10.34 4.31 25.09
CA LEU A 102 11.24 4.19 23.94
C LEU A 102 12.66 3.86 24.38
N SER A 103 13.15 4.41 25.49
CA SER A 103 14.47 4.07 26.05
C SER A 103 14.56 2.60 26.45
N LYS A 104 13.50 2.04 27.06
CA LYS A 104 13.44 0.61 27.42
C LYS A 104 13.40 -0.30 26.21
N LEU A 105 12.62 0.05 25.18
CA LEU A 105 12.54 -0.70 23.93
C LEU A 105 13.87 -0.65 23.16
N TRP A 106 14.50 0.52 23.10
CA TRP A 106 15.77 0.73 22.42
C TRP A 106 16.91 -0.13 22.99
N ILE A 107 16.99 -0.23 24.32
CA ILE A 107 17.98 -1.08 25.00
C ILE A 107 17.73 -2.55 24.68
N LYS A 108 16.47 -2.98 24.58
CA LYS A 108 16.08 -4.36 24.30
C LYS A 108 16.46 -4.79 22.88
N ASP A 109 16.27 -3.93 21.88
CA ASP A 109 16.54 -4.25 20.47
C ASP A 109 18.04 -4.34 20.15
N LYS A 110 18.89 -3.59 20.86
CA LYS A 110 20.37 -3.72 20.76
C LYS A 110 20.85 -5.13 21.10
N CYS A 111 20.17 -5.84 22.00
CA CYS A 111 20.55 -7.20 22.42
C CYS A 111 20.30 -8.27 21.35
N GLN A 112 19.54 -7.99 20.28
CA GLN A 112 19.27 -8.95 19.20
C GLN A 112 20.22 -8.80 18.00
N LEU A 113 20.87 -7.65 17.85
CA LEU A 113 21.73 -7.35 16.70
C LEU A 113 23.19 -7.80 16.86
N SER A 114 23.58 -8.34 18.02
CA SER A 114 24.95 -8.82 18.27
C SER A 114 25.14 -10.34 18.12
N GLY A 115 24.16 -11.05 17.55
CA GLY A 115 24.08 -12.51 17.64
C GLY A 115 24.16 -13.32 16.35
N GLU A 116 24.44 -12.73 15.18
CA GLU A 116 24.48 -13.50 13.91
C GLU A 116 25.70 -13.15 13.05
N LYS A 117 26.88 -13.45 13.61
CA LYS A 117 28.10 -13.72 12.82
C LYS A 117 28.82 -14.92 13.42
N ALA A 118 28.31 -16.12 13.13
CA ALA A 118 29.06 -17.35 13.22
C ALA A 118 28.37 -18.43 12.36
N LEU A 119 28.79 -18.54 11.09
CA LEU A 119 29.25 -19.75 10.40
C LEU A 119 29.45 -19.46 8.90
#